data_AF-A0A511FK80-F1
#
_entry.id   AF-A0A511FK80-F1
#
_cell.length_a   1.000
_cell.length_b   1.000
_cell.length_c   1.000
_cell.angle_alpha   90.00
_cell.angle_beta   90.00
_cell.angle_gamma   90.00
#
_symmetry.space_group_name_H-M   'P 1'
#
loop_
_entity.id
_entity.type
_entity.pdbx_description
1 polymer ?
#
loop_
_entity_poly.entity_id
_entity_poly.type
_entity_poly.pdbx_seq_one_letter_code
_entity_poly.pdbx_strand_id
1 'polypeptide(L)' 'MAAPRKYPDELRERAVRLVLDAKKDPVTRPAACRRIGEQLGINPETLRG' A
#
# COMPACT_ATOMS: atom_id res chain seq x y z
N MET A 1 -18.73 1.78 18.28
CA MET A 1 -17.46 2.51 18.08
C MET A 1 -16.52 1.57 17.35
N ALA A 2 -16.14 1.86 16.11
CA ALA A 2 -15.27 0.94 15.35
C ALA A 2 -13.90 0.86 16.04
N ALA A 3 -13.35 -0.35 16.16
CA ALA A 3 -12.03 -0.54 16.75
C ALA A 3 -10.99 0.30 15.99
N PRO A 4 -10.04 0.95 16.69
CA PRO A 4 -8.99 1.72 16.04
C PRO A 4 -8.21 0.80 15.10
N ARG A 5 -8.26 1.09 13.80
CA ARG A 5 -7.52 0.33 12.79
C ARG A 5 -6.02 0.52 13.05
N LYS A 6 -5.24 -0.55 12.83
CA LYS A 6 -3.77 -0.54 12.93
C LYS A 6 -3.12 0.56 12.08
N TYR A 7 -3.78 0.94 10.98
CA TYR A 7 -3.41 2.07 10.13
C TYR A 7 -4.62 2.98 9.94
N PRO A 8 -4.46 4.32 9.99
CA PRO A 8 -5.53 5.25 9.65
C PRO A 8 -5.96 5.05 8.19
N ASP A 9 -7.25 5.23 7.92
CA ASP A 9 -7.83 4.97 6.60
C ASP A 9 -7.18 5.81 5.50
N GLU A 10 -6.86 7.07 5.79
CA GLU A 10 -6.17 7.95 4.84
C GLU A 10 -4.80 7.40 4.41
N LEU A 11 -4.03 6.83 5.35
CA LEU A 11 -2.73 6.23 5.05
C LEU A 11 -2.91 5.00 4.16
N ARG A 12 -3.92 4.17 4.45
CA ARG A 12 -4.23 2.99 3.65
C ARG A 12 -4.67 3.36 2.23
N GLU A 13 -5.57 4.32 2.09
CA GLU A 13 -6.03 4.80 0.78
C GLU A 13 -4.89 5.41 -0.04
N ARG A 14 -4.01 6.20 0.59
CA ARG A 14 -2.82 6.74 -0.07
C ARG A 14 -1.87 5.64 -0.53
N ALA A 15 -1.62 4.63 0.32
CA ALA A 15 -0.76 3.50 -0.02
C ALA A 15 -1.31 2.70 -1.22
N VAL A 16 -2.63 2.45 -1.25
CA VAL A 16 -3.29 1.77 -2.37
C VAL A 16 -3.15 2.57 -3.66
N ARG A 17 -3.37 3.89 -3.62
CA ARG A 17 -3.19 4.75 -4.80
C ARG A 17 -1.77 4.70 -5.34
N LEU A 18 -0.76 4.75 -4.47
CA LEU A 18 0.64 4.64 -4.87
C LEU A 18 0.94 3.27 -5.50
N VAL A 19 0.38 2.19 -4.96
CA VAL A 19 0.58 0.84 -5.50
C VAL A 19 -0.06 0.71 -6.87
N LEU A 20 -1.26 1.26 -7.05
CA LEU A 20 -1.94 1.27 -8.34
C LEU A 20 -1.16 2.08 -9.38
N ASP A 21 -0.57 3.20 -8.98
CA ASP A 21 0.26 4.01 -9.86
C ASP A 21 1.55 3.28 -10.28
N ALA A 22 2.27 2.69 -9.31
CA ALA A 22 3.46 1.88 -9.58
C ALA A 22 3.14 0.62 -10.42
N LYS A 23 1.93 0.06 -10.32
CA LYS A 23 1.52 -1.07 -11.16
C LYS A 23 1.30 -0.69 -12.64
N LYS A 24 1.15 0.60 -12.98
CA LYS A 24 1.04 1.06 -14.37
C LYS A 24 2.37 0.92 -15.11
N ASP A 25 3.48 1.03 -14.38
CA ASP A 25 4.81 0.87 -14.94
C ASP A 25 5.24 -0.61 -14.85
N PRO A 26 5.56 -1.27 -15.98
CA PRO A 26 5.87 -2.70 -16.02
C PRO A 26 7.15 -3.06 -15.26
N VAL A 27 8.07 -2.11 -15.06
CA VAL A 27 9.34 -2.31 -14.36
C VAL A 27 9.13 -2.34 -12.85
N THR A 28 8.29 -1.46 -12.31
CA THR A 28 8.05 -1.32 -10.87
C THR A 28 6.86 -2.16 -10.37
N ARG A 29 5.99 -2.63 -11.26
CA ARG A 29 4.86 -3.53 -10.97
C ARG A 29 5.18 -4.73 -10.06
N PRO A 30 6.24 -5.53 -10.27
CA PRO A 30 6.49 -6.71 -9.44
C PRO A 30 6.86 -6.36 -7.99
N ALA A 31 7.45 -5.19 -7.75
CA ALA A 31 7.90 -4.75 -6.44
C ALA A 31 7.00 -3.68 -5.79
N ALA A 32 5.95 -3.22 -6.46
CA ALA A 32 5.11 -2.09 -6.05
C ALA A 32 4.57 -2.21 -4.61
N CYS A 33 3.91 -3.32 -4.28
CA CYS A 33 3.36 -3.56 -2.94
C CYS A 33 4.46 -3.61 -1.88
N ARG A 34 5.58 -4.29 -2.17
CA ARG A 34 6.72 -4.44 -1.25
C ARG A 34 7.36 -3.08 -0.96
N ARG A 35 7.75 -2.36 -2.01
CA ARG A 35 8.41 -1.06 -1.90
C ARG A 35 7.56 -0.05 -1.13
N ILE A 36 6.27 0.06 -1.47
CA ILE A 36 5.38 1.04 -0.84
C ILE A 36 5.03 0.62 0.60
N GLY A 37 4.89 -0.69 0.85
CA GLY A 37 4.71 -1.22 2.20
C GLY A 37 5.90 -0.89 3.11
N GLU A 38 7.12 -1.17 2.65
CA GLU A 38 8.36 -0.85 3.39
C GLU A 38 8.52 0.67 3.61
N GLN A 39 8.18 1.50 2.61
CA GLN A 39 8.25 2.97 2.74
C GLN A 39 7.26 3.56 3.74
N LEU A 40 6.08 2.96 3.88
CA LEU A 40 5.00 3.47 4.74
C LEU A 40 4.86 2.71 6.07
N GLY A 41 5.70 1.70 6.29
CA GLY A 41 5.59 0.81 7.46
C GLY A 41 4.32 -0.05 7.44
N ILE A 42 3.74 -0.30 6.27
CA ILE A 42 2.55 -1.12 6.08
C ILE A 42 2.99 -2.51 5.63
N ASN A 43 2.37 -3.57 6.17
CA ASN A 43 2.62 -4.91 5.64
C ASN A 43 2.24 -4.94 4.14
N PRO A 44 3.18 -5.25 3.23
CA PRO A 44 2.91 -5.26 1.79
C PRO A 44 1.80 -6.25 1.39
N GLU A 45 1.55 -7.28 2.20
CA GLU A 45 0.43 -8.21 2.02
C GLU A 45 -0.93 -7.51 2.15
N THR A 46 -1.04 -6.50 3.01
CA THR A 46 -2.24 -5.66 3.16
C THR A 46 -2.51 -4.80 1.91
N LEU A 47 -1.48 -4.55 1.09
CA LEU A 47 -1.57 -3.77 -0.15
C LEU A 47 -1.74 -4.64 -1.39
N ARG A 48 -1.70 -5.98 -1.26
CA ARG A 48 -1.81 -6.90 -2.38
C ARG A 48 -3.24 -7.02 -2.91
N GLY A 49 -4.23 -6.68 -2.08
CA GLY A 49 -5.65 -6.84 -2.36
C GLY A 49 -6.15 -8.18 -1.85
#